data_AF-A0A1F6W8C4-F1
#
_entry.id   AF-A0A1F6W8C4-F1
#
_cell.length_a   1.000
_cell.length_b   1.000
_cell.length_c   1.000
_cell.angle_alpha   90.00
_cell.angle_beta   90.00
_cell.angle_gamma   90.00
#
_symmetry.space_group_name_H-M   'P 1'
#
loop_
_entity.id
_entity.type
_entity.pdbx_description
1 polymer ?
#
loop_
_entity_poly.entity_id
_entity_poly.type
_entity_poly.pdbx_seq_one_letter_code
_entity_poly.pdbx_strand_id
1 'polypeptide(L)'
;MFLFKKVLWWVVVVLAVGYIILVIVRAFHFYNLDKTNEQVEKIHNTRLQLSDVMGENLPPDPGTEADKTIAGVDTNQNGIRDDVELAIFKEYPNSAKKRAVSLQYALALQKQMILPIVNTETLVATVEYKSKASKCMWTLGDTDKYKNFIDNLQVNTKERNQYLDEIYDKLGSFSVSKEGCDLDLSTLPN
;
A
#
# COMPACT_ATOMS: atom_id res chain seq x y z
N MET A 1 50.44 -22.32 36.32
CA MET A 1 49.34 -21.46 36.81
C MET A 1 49.06 -20.26 35.90
N PHE A 2 50.07 -19.55 35.37
CA PHE A 2 49.88 -18.36 34.50
C PHE A 2 49.23 -18.65 33.13
N LEU A 3 49.64 -19.72 32.45
CA LEU A 3 49.06 -20.11 31.14
C LEU A 3 47.56 -20.41 31.21
N PHE A 4 47.12 -21.10 32.27
CA PHE A 4 45.71 -21.48 32.46
C PHE A 4 44.80 -20.26 32.68
N LYS A 5 45.25 -19.27 33.47
CA LYS A 5 44.52 -18.00 33.65
C LYS A 5 44.40 -17.20 32.34
N LYS A 6 45.45 -17.23 31.51
CA LYS A 6 45.47 -16.56 30.20
C LYS A 6 44.49 -17.21 29.22
N VAL A 7 44.43 -18.54 29.16
CA VAL A 7 43.45 -19.27 28.33
C VAL A 7 42.02 -19.00 28.82
N LEU A 8 41.76 -19.06 30.13
CA LEU A 8 40.45 -18.78 30.70
C LEU A 8 39.98 -17.35 30.38
N TRP A 9 40.88 -16.36 30.45
CA TRP A 9 40.59 -14.98 30.07
C TRP A 9 40.18 -14.85 28.60
N TRP A 10 40.90 -15.50 27.68
CA TRP A 10 40.54 -15.51 26.26
C TRP A 10 39.19 -16.18 26.00
N VAL A 11 38.84 -17.25 26.72
CA VAL A 11 37.52 -17.88 26.64
C VAL A 11 36.42 -16.90 27.07
N VAL A 12 36.61 -16.19 28.18
CA VAL A 12 35.64 -15.17 28.65
C VAL A 12 35.49 -14.04 27.64
N VAL A 13 36.60 -13.55 27.07
CA VAL A 13 36.57 -12.51 26.03
C VAL A 13 35.83 -12.98 24.79
N VAL A 14 36.08 -14.19 24.31
CA VAL A 14 35.38 -14.75 23.14
C VAL A 14 33.88 -14.90 23.41
N LEU A 15 33.49 -15.38 24.59
CA LEU A 15 32.08 -15.47 24.98
C LEU A 15 31.42 -14.09 25.09
N ALA A 16 32.11 -13.09 25.64
CA ALA A 16 31.60 -11.73 25.73
C ALA A 16 31.41 -11.11 24.35
N VAL A 17 32.38 -11.28 23.44
CA VAL A 17 32.27 -10.80 22.05
C VAL A 17 31.14 -11.51 21.32
N GLY A 18 31.02 -12.84 21.46
CA GLY A 18 29.93 -13.62 20.87
C GLY A 18 28.55 -13.16 21.37
N TYR A 19 28.42 -12.88 22.67
CA TYR A 19 27.20 -12.33 23.24
C TYR A 19 26.87 -10.94 22.68
N ILE A 20 27.85 -10.04 22.59
CA ILE A 20 27.66 -8.70 22.00
C ILE A 20 27.18 -8.80 20.55
N ILE A 21 27.79 -9.67 19.73
CA ILE A 21 27.37 -9.89 18.34
C ILE A 21 25.91 -10.39 18.29
N LEU A 22 25.55 -11.35 19.13
CA LEU A 22 24.17 -11.86 19.21
C LEU A 22 23.18 -10.75 19.55
N VAL A 23 23.51 -9.90 20.55
CA VAL A 23 22.66 -8.77 20.94
C VAL A 23 22.49 -7.78 19.78
N ILE A 24 23.55 -7.46 19.04
CA ILE A 24 23.49 -6.56 17.88
C ILE A 24 22.60 -7.15 16.77
N VAL A 25 22.81 -8.42 16.41
CA VAL A 25 21.99 -9.10 15.39
C VAL A 25 20.52 -9.13 15.79
N ARG A 26 20.24 -9.44 17.07
CA ARG A 26 18.89 -9.46 17.61
C ARG A 26 18.25 -8.07 17.58
N ALA A 27 18.98 -7.02 17.96
CA ALA A 27 18.49 -5.65 17.91
C ALA A 27 18.11 -5.22 16.49
N PHE A 28 18.96 -5.52 15.50
CA PHE A 28 18.65 -5.21 14.09
C PHE A 28 17.43 -5.99 13.57
N HIS A 29 17.30 -7.26 13.94
CA HIS A 29 16.13 -8.06 13.60
C HIS A 29 14.82 -7.46 14.15
N PHE A 30 14.77 -7.12 15.45
CA PHE A 30 13.57 -6.51 16.04
C PHE A 30 13.26 -5.14 15.47
N TYR A 31 14.28 -4.31 15.21
CA TYR A 31 14.09 -3.02 14.57
C TYR A 31 13.43 -3.14 13.18
N ASN A 32 13.86 -4.11 12.36
CA ASN A 32 13.25 -4.36 11.06
C ASN A 32 11.83 -4.92 11.18
N LEU A 33 11.57 -5.76 12.19
CA LEU A 33 10.24 -6.29 12.48
C LEU A 33 9.28 -5.16 12.86
N ASP A 34 9.69 -4.25 13.76
CA ASP A 34 8.87 -3.12 14.17
C ASP A 34 8.54 -2.21 12.98
N LYS A 35 9.52 -1.90 12.13
CA LYS A 35 9.31 -1.13 10.89
C LYS A 35 8.33 -1.80 9.92
N THR A 36 8.38 -3.12 9.83
CA THR A 36 7.46 -3.90 8.99
C THR A 36 6.04 -3.81 9.54
N ASN A 37 5.87 -4.05 10.85
CA ASN A 37 4.58 -4.01 11.53
C ASN A 37 3.95 -2.62 11.44
N GLU A 38 4.71 -1.55 11.70
CA GLU A 38 4.25 -0.15 11.57
C GLU A 38 3.70 0.11 10.15
N GLN A 39 4.41 -0.36 9.12
CA GLN A 39 4.03 -0.15 7.74
C GLN A 39 2.80 -0.97 7.34
N VAL A 40 2.71 -2.24 7.76
CA VAL A 40 1.55 -3.10 7.54
C VAL A 40 0.30 -2.53 8.22
N GLU A 41 0.44 -2.05 9.46
CA GLU A 41 -0.63 -1.39 10.19
C GLU A 41 -1.11 -0.14 9.45
N LYS A 42 -0.17 0.70 8.97
CA LYS A 42 -0.50 1.86 8.13
C LYS A 42 -1.29 1.46 6.88
N ILE A 43 -0.84 0.42 6.15
CA ILE A 43 -1.53 -0.08 4.94
C ILE A 43 -2.97 -0.50 5.25
N HIS A 44 -3.19 -1.18 6.37
CA HIS A 44 -4.50 -1.68 6.79
C HIS A 44 -5.43 -0.60 7.35
N ASN A 45 -4.88 0.45 7.96
CA ASN A 45 -5.63 1.55 8.55
C ASN A 45 -5.97 2.66 7.54
N THR A 46 -5.15 2.86 6.50
CA THR A 46 -5.52 3.76 5.39
C THR A 46 -6.70 3.14 4.65
N ARG A 47 -7.88 3.72 4.78
CA ARG A 47 -9.11 3.25 4.12
C ARG A 47 -9.84 4.42 3.50
N LEU A 48 -10.62 4.12 2.46
CA LEU A 48 -11.46 5.13 1.81
C LEU A 48 -12.45 5.72 2.82
N GLN A 49 -12.52 7.06 2.89
CA GLN A 49 -13.47 7.73 3.76
C GLN A 49 -14.77 8.03 3.03
N LEU A 50 -15.86 8.13 3.79
CA LEU A 50 -17.16 8.53 3.24
C LEU A 50 -17.10 9.93 2.61
N SER A 51 -16.36 10.86 3.21
CA SER A 51 -16.18 12.22 2.70
C SER A 51 -15.57 12.25 1.30
N ASP A 52 -14.62 11.36 1.02
CA ASP A 52 -13.96 11.24 -0.29
C ASP A 52 -14.96 10.76 -1.35
N VAL A 53 -15.81 9.79 -0.99
CA VAL A 53 -16.86 9.29 -1.88
C VAL A 53 -17.93 10.35 -2.16
N MET A 54 -18.26 11.16 -1.15
CA MET A 54 -19.26 12.21 -1.29
C MET A 54 -18.73 13.45 -2.01
N GLY A 55 -17.41 13.62 -2.09
CA GLY A 55 -16.75 14.74 -2.76
C GLY A 55 -16.70 16.01 -1.94
N GLU A 56 -16.66 15.88 -0.61
CA GLU A 56 -16.63 17.02 0.30
C GLU A 56 -15.33 17.82 0.16
N ASN A 57 -14.23 17.16 -0.19
CA ASN A 57 -12.88 17.73 -0.29
C ASN A 57 -12.22 17.42 -1.64
N LEU A 58 -12.95 17.60 -2.75
CA LEU A 58 -12.39 17.38 -4.08
C LEU A 58 -11.16 18.27 -4.33
N PRO A 59 -10.07 17.71 -4.86
CA PRO A 59 -8.86 18.47 -5.16
C PRO A 59 -9.04 19.34 -6.42
N PRO A 60 -8.21 20.38 -6.59
CA PRO A 60 -8.13 21.09 -7.86
C PRO A 60 -7.53 20.19 -8.96
N ASP A 61 -7.81 20.52 -10.23
CA ASP A 61 -7.19 19.81 -11.36
C ASP A 61 -5.66 20.07 -11.39
N PRO A 62 -4.83 19.03 -11.27
CA PRO A 62 -3.37 19.18 -11.28
C PRO A 62 -2.80 19.47 -12.68
N GLY A 63 -3.59 19.32 -13.75
CA GLY A 63 -3.16 19.55 -15.13
C GLY A 63 -1.92 18.74 -15.50
N THR A 64 -0.91 19.42 -16.05
CA THR A 64 0.35 18.76 -16.47
C THR A 64 1.22 18.28 -15.32
N GLU A 65 0.91 18.65 -14.07
CA GLU A 65 1.67 18.18 -12.90
C GLU A 65 1.36 16.73 -12.53
N ALA A 66 0.20 16.19 -12.95
CA ALA A 66 -0.27 14.85 -12.61
C ALA A 66 0.74 13.74 -12.91
N ASP A 67 1.47 13.86 -14.02
CA ASP A 67 2.33 12.79 -14.56
C ASP A 67 3.83 13.01 -14.35
N LYS A 68 4.23 14.07 -13.63
CA LYS A 68 5.66 14.37 -13.42
C LYS A 68 6.39 13.39 -12.52
N THR A 69 5.68 12.66 -11.68
CA THR A 69 6.26 11.68 -10.75
C THR A 69 5.43 10.40 -10.71
N ILE A 70 6.04 9.30 -10.26
CA ILE A 70 5.33 8.02 -10.07
C ILE A 70 4.12 8.23 -9.13
N ALA A 71 4.32 8.95 -8.03
CA ALA A 71 3.24 9.29 -7.08
C ALA A 71 2.17 10.21 -7.70
N GLY A 72 2.53 11.13 -8.58
CA GLY A 72 1.61 12.18 -9.04
C GLY A 72 1.27 13.18 -7.94
N VAL A 73 0.17 13.91 -8.11
CA VAL A 73 -0.30 14.93 -7.16
C VAL A 73 -1.49 14.40 -6.37
N ASP A 74 -1.46 14.57 -5.05
CA ASP A 74 -2.53 14.24 -4.10
C ASP A 74 -2.62 15.42 -3.10
N THR A 75 -3.45 16.40 -3.44
CA THR A 75 -3.53 17.68 -2.72
C THR A 75 -4.33 17.56 -1.42
N ASN A 76 -5.38 16.74 -1.42
CA ASN A 76 -6.24 16.53 -0.24
C ASN A 76 -5.72 15.43 0.70
N GLN A 77 -4.62 14.75 0.34
CA GLN A 77 -3.92 13.74 1.13
C GLN A 77 -4.80 12.52 1.47
N ASN A 78 -5.76 12.19 0.60
CA ASN A 78 -6.62 11.02 0.78
C ASN A 78 -5.96 9.72 0.25
N GLY A 79 -4.77 9.84 -0.36
CA GLY A 79 -4.03 8.71 -0.93
C GLY A 79 -4.45 8.35 -2.35
N ILE A 80 -5.29 9.17 -3.00
CA ILE A 80 -5.72 9.04 -4.38
C ILE A 80 -5.14 10.22 -5.15
N ARG A 81 -4.71 9.97 -6.39
CA ARG A 81 -4.22 11.03 -7.26
C ARG A 81 -5.36 11.96 -7.65
N ASP A 82 -5.10 13.27 -7.63
CA ASP A 82 -6.09 14.31 -7.90
C ASP A 82 -6.76 14.13 -9.28
N ASP A 83 -5.98 13.85 -10.32
CA ASP A 83 -6.49 13.64 -11.68
C ASP A 83 -7.38 12.39 -11.80
N VAL A 84 -7.04 11.35 -11.05
CA VAL A 84 -7.82 10.09 -11.03
C VAL A 84 -9.11 10.27 -10.24
N GLU A 85 -9.06 10.94 -9.08
CA GLU A 85 -10.25 11.26 -8.29
C GLU A 85 -11.25 12.07 -9.12
N LEU A 86 -10.78 13.14 -9.77
CA LEU A 86 -11.62 13.98 -10.64
C LEU A 86 -12.20 13.19 -11.83
N ALA A 87 -11.42 12.31 -12.46
CA ALA A 87 -11.90 11.46 -13.55
C ALA A 87 -13.01 10.50 -13.09
N ILE A 88 -12.88 9.89 -11.90
CA ILE A 88 -13.90 9.02 -11.32
C ILE A 88 -15.19 9.79 -11.04
N PHE A 89 -15.08 11.00 -10.49
CA PHE A 89 -16.23 11.86 -10.23
C PHE A 89 -16.95 12.30 -11.51
N LYS A 90 -16.19 12.57 -12.57
CA LYS A 90 -16.72 12.90 -13.89
C LYS A 90 -17.44 11.72 -14.54
N GLU A 91 -16.91 10.52 -14.39
CA GLU A 91 -17.51 9.29 -14.95
C GLU A 91 -18.76 8.84 -14.18
N TYR A 92 -18.78 9.03 -12.85
CA TYR A 92 -19.88 8.60 -11.97
C TYR A 92 -20.47 9.73 -11.12
N PRO A 93 -20.97 10.82 -11.73
CA PRO A 93 -21.41 12.01 -10.99
C PRO A 93 -22.62 11.72 -10.08
N ASN A 94 -23.46 10.77 -10.48
CA ASN A 94 -24.71 10.49 -9.76
C ASN A 94 -24.59 9.30 -8.79
N SER A 95 -23.58 8.42 -8.94
CA SER A 95 -23.52 7.17 -8.18
C SER A 95 -22.37 7.15 -7.18
N ALA A 96 -22.69 7.38 -5.90
CA ALA A 96 -21.72 7.25 -4.81
C ALA A 96 -21.23 5.80 -4.68
N LYS A 97 -22.06 4.79 -5.00
CA LYS A 97 -21.63 3.38 -5.00
C LYS A 97 -20.50 3.11 -5.99
N LYS A 98 -20.64 3.61 -7.23
CA LYS A 98 -19.60 3.46 -8.25
C LYS A 98 -18.34 4.22 -7.86
N ARG A 99 -18.49 5.45 -7.36
CA ARG A 99 -17.36 6.23 -6.81
C ARG A 99 -16.65 5.47 -5.70
N ALA A 100 -17.35 4.94 -4.70
CA ALA A 100 -16.75 4.21 -3.59
C ALA A 100 -15.89 3.03 -4.06
N VAL A 101 -16.44 2.21 -4.93
CA VAL A 101 -15.77 1.03 -5.48
C VAL A 101 -14.54 1.43 -6.32
N SER A 102 -14.68 2.43 -7.19
CA SER A 102 -13.61 2.93 -8.05
C SER A 102 -12.48 3.61 -7.25
N LEU A 103 -12.83 4.47 -6.30
CA LEU A 103 -11.88 5.18 -5.44
C LEU A 103 -11.12 4.21 -4.54
N GLN A 104 -11.78 3.19 -3.98
CA GLN A 104 -11.09 2.19 -3.16
C GLN A 104 -10.03 1.42 -3.98
N TYR A 105 -10.32 1.09 -5.23
CA TYR A 105 -9.36 0.42 -6.10
C TYR A 105 -8.25 1.36 -6.60
N ALA A 106 -8.57 2.62 -6.90
CA ALA A 106 -7.57 3.65 -7.22
C ALA A 106 -6.61 3.86 -6.05
N LEU A 107 -7.13 4.02 -4.84
CA LEU A 107 -6.35 4.09 -3.59
C LEU A 107 -5.46 2.84 -3.43
N ALA A 108 -5.98 1.66 -3.72
CA ALA A 108 -5.20 0.43 -3.58
C ALA A 108 -4.01 0.34 -4.55
N LEU A 109 -4.20 0.74 -5.80
CA LEU A 109 -3.10 0.83 -6.78
C LEU A 109 -2.11 1.93 -6.39
N GLN A 110 -2.60 3.09 -5.98
CA GLN A 110 -1.77 4.23 -5.60
C GLN A 110 -0.88 3.89 -4.40
N LYS A 111 -1.40 3.18 -3.40
CA LYS A 111 -0.63 2.67 -2.26
C LYS A 111 0.59 1.86 -2.68
N GLN A 112 0.49 1.03 -3.71
CA GLN A 112 1.61 0.24 -4.21
C GLN A 112 2.73 1.12 -4.76
N MET A 113 2.41 2.33 -5.23
CA MET A 113 3.34 3.28 -5.83
C MET A 113 3.91 4.32 -4.85
N ILE A 114 3.19 4.64 -3.77
CA ILE A 114 3.62 5.69 -2.83
C ILE A 114 4.18 5.15 -1.52
N LEU A 115 3.80 3.94 -1.11
CA LEU A 115 4.20 3.39 0.17
C LEU A 115 5.55 2.68 0.05
N PRO A 116 6.48 2.87 1.00
CA PRO A 116 7.76 2.18 0.99
C PRO A 116 7.55 0.67 1.14
N ILE A 117 8.02 -0.09 0.16
CA ILE A 117 8.10 -1.55 0.23
C ILE A 117 9.39 -1.92 0.96
N VAL A 118 9.29 -2.13 2.27
CA VAL A 118 10.42 -2.45 3.16
C VAL A 118 10.89 -3.90 2.94
N ASN A 119 9.93 -4.80 2.70
CA ASN A 119 10.14 -6.22 2.45
C ASN A 119 8.91 -6.86 1.79
N THR A 120 8.97 -8.17 1.55
CA THR A 120 7.87 -8.94 0.95
C THR A 120 6.58 -8.86 1.77
N GLU A 121 6.63 -8.75 3.10
CA GLU A 121 5.43 -8.67 3.93
C GLU A 121 4.66 -7.35 3.69
N THR A 122 5.38 -6.22 3.64
CA THR A 122 4.76 -4.93 3.28
C THR A 122 4.16 -4.95 1.88
N LEU A 123 4.82 -5.62 0.93
CA LEU A 123 4.29 -5.81 -0.42
C LEU A 123 3.00 -6.64 -0.40
N VAL A 124 3.02 -7.80 0.26
CA VAL A 124 1.85 -8.67 0.40
C VAL A 124 0.67 -7.90 0.99
N ALA A 125 0.87 -7.09 2.02
CA ALA A 125 -0.19 -6.26 2.60
C ALA A 125 -0.81 -5.27 1.59
N THR A 126 -0.01 -4.62 0.74
CA THR A 126 -0.54 -3.72 -0.31
C THR A 126 -1.30 -4.49 -1.40
N VAL A 127 -0.84 -5.67 -1.77
CA VAL A 127 -1.50 -6.51 -2.80
C VAL A 127 -2.79 -7.11 -2.26
N GLU A 128 -2.80 -7.56 -1.00
CA GLU A 128 -4.02 -7.99 -0.33
C GLU A 128 -5.08 -6.89 -0.31
N TYR A 129 -4.69 -5.65 -0.01
CA TYR A 129 -5.61 -4.51 -0.06
C TYR A 129 -6.16 -4.27 -1.47
N LYS A 130 -5.34 -4.38 -2.52
CA LYS A 130 -5.82 -4.36 -3.92
C LYS A 130 -6.79 -5.50 -4.23
N SER A 131 -6.51 -6.71 -3.76
CA SER A 131 -7.42 -7.85 -3.95
C SER A 131 -8.77 -7.63 -3.25
N LYS A 132 -8.77 -7.03 -2.05
CA LYS A 132 -10.00 -6.63 -1.35
C LYS A 132 -10.80 -5.61 -2.18
N ALA A 133 -10.15 -4.55 -2.65
CA ALA A 133 -10.79 -3.52 -3.48
C ALA A 133 -11.36 -4.10 -4.80
N SER A 134 -10.63 -5.00 -5.46
CA SER A 134 -11.13 -5.72 -6.65
C SER A 134 -12.34 -6.60 -6.32
N LYS A 135 -12.37 -7.24 -5.15
CA LYS A 135 -13.55 -7.99 -4.70
C LYS A 135 -14.73 -7.07 -4.40
N CYS A 136 -14.48 -5.86 -3.87
CA CYS A 136 -15.53 -4.85 -3.72
C CYS A 136 -16.15 -4.49 -5.08
N MET A 137 -15.34 -4.39 -6.14
CA MET A 137 -15.85 -4.16 -7.50
C MET A 137 -16.82 -5.21 -8.01
N TRP A 138 -16.68 -6.47 -7.58
CA TRP A 138 -17.55 -7.55 -8.03
C TRP A 138 -19.01 -7.35 -7.60
N THR A 139 -19.25 -6.54 -6.57
CA THR A 139 -20.62 -6.19 -6.13
C THR A 139 -21.42 -5.40 -7.17
N LEU A 140 -20.74 -4.75 -8.13
CA LEU A 140 -21.36 -3.95 -9.19
C LEU A 140 -21.53 -4.69 -10.53
N GLY A 141 -21.07 -5.95 -10.62
CA GLY A 141 -21.29 -6.83 -11.77
C GLY A 141 -20.36 -6.65 -12.99
N ASP A 142 -19.89 -5.44 -13.29
CA ASP A 142 -19.04 -5.15 -14.47
C ASP A 142 -17.58 -4.84 -14.09
N THR A 143 -16.95 -5.80 -13.38
CA THR A 143 -15.61 -5.63 -12.80
C THR A 143 -14.56 -5.20 -13.81
N ASP A 144 -14.53 -5.83 -14.99
CA ASP A 144 -13.49 -5.57 -15.99
C ASP A 144 -13.57 -4.14 -16.51
N LYS A 145 -14.77 -3.60 -16.71
CA LYS A 145 -14.95 -2.20 -17.09
C LYS A 145 -14.38 -1.26 -16.03
N TYR A 146 -14.77 -1.42 -14.75
CA TYR A 146 -14.29 -0.55 -13.69
C TYR A 146 -12.78 -0.68 -13.51
N LYS A 147 -12.26 -1.92 -13.49
CA LYS A 147 -10.84 -2.19 -13.36
C LYS A 147 -10.05 -1.55 -14.49
N ASN A 148 -10.43 -1.78 -15.75
CA ASN A 148 -9.72 -1.23 -16.91
C ASN A 148 -9.78 0.30 -16.92
N PHE A 149 -10.91 0.90 -16.55
CA PHE A 149 -11.03 2.35 -16.42
C PHE A 149 -10.01 2.90 -15.42
N ILE A 150 -9.90 2.31 -14.24
CA ILE A 150 -8.97 2.77 -13.20
C ILE A 150 -7.52 2.42 -13.52
N ASP A 151 -7.23 1.22 -14.02
CA ASP A 151 -5.87 0.81 -14.40
C ASP A 151 -5.31 1.76 -15.47
N ASN A 152 -6.13 2.15 -16.46
CA ASN A 152 -5.74 3.11 -17.51
C ASN A 152 -5.47 4.53 -16.99
N LEU A 153 -6.10 4.93 -15.89
CA LEU A 153 -5.87 6.24 -15.26
C LEU A 153 -4.67 6.21 -14.31
N GLN A 154 -4.61 5.17 -13.46
CA GLN A 154 -3.61 5.07 -12.41
C GLN A 154 -2.23 4.67 -12.95
N VAL A 155 -2.18 3.86 -14.00
CA VAL A 155 -0.95 3.32 -14.61
C VAL A 155 -0.76 3.88 -16.03
N ASN A 156 -1.12 5.15 -16.21
CA ASN A 156 -1.14 5.86 -17.48
C ASN A 156 0.25 6.23 -18.04
N THR A 157 1.32 6.08 -17.25
CA THR A 157 2.70 6.36 -17.69
C THR A 157 3.53 5.09 -17.74
N LYS A 158 4.54 5.08 -18.62
CA LYS A 158 5.46 3.94 -18.76
C LYS A 158 6.21 3.69 -17.45
N GLU A 159 6.62 4.74 -16.76
CA GLU A 159 7.35 4.69 -15.50
C GLU A 159 6.53 4.01 -14.41
N ARG A 160 5.23 4.33 -14.30
CA ARG A 160 4.31 3.69 -13.34
C ARG A 160 4.10 2.22 -13.65
N ASN A 161 3.95 1.88 -14.94
CA ASN A 161 3.80 0.50 -15.36
C ASN A 161 5.04 -0.33 -15.01
N GLN A 162 6.22 0.16 -15.39
CA GLN A 162 7.49 -0.50 -15.09
C GLN A 162 7.72 -0.66 -13.58
N TYR A 163 7.38 0.37 -12.79
CA TYR A 163 7.49 0.32 -11.34
C TYR A 163 6.62 -0.78 -10.74
N LEU A 164 5.37 -0.91 -11.20
CA LEU A 164 4.47 -1.97 -10.74
C LEU A 164 4.95 -3.35 -11.19
N ASP A 165 5.41 -3.51 -12.43
CA ASP A 165 5.96 -4.77 -12.94
C ASP A 165 7.14 -5.25 -12.06
N GLU A 166 8.10 -4.37 -11.77
CA GLU A 166 9.25 -4.65 -10.90
C GLU A 166 8.86 -5.05 -9.46
N ILE A 167 7.75 -4.52 -8.97
CA ILE A 167 7.20 -4.88 -7.66
C ILE A 167 6.54 -6.25 -7.71
N TYR A 168 5.72 -6.51 -8.74
CA TYR A 168 5.02 -7.78 -8.90
C TYR A 168 5.99 -8.95 -9.12
N ASP A 169 7.14 -8.73 -9.75
CA ASP A 169 8.19 -9.76 -9.90
C ASP A 169 8.75 -10.25 -8.55
N LYS A 170 8.63 -9.44 -7.50
CA LYS A 170 9.09 -9.78 -6.13
C LYS A 170 7.98 -10.44 -5.29
N LEU A 171 6.77 -10.55 -5.84
CA LEU A 171 5.62 -11.06 -5.12
C LEU A 171 5.65 -12.60 -5.06
N GLY A 172 5.66 -13.14 -3.84
CA GLY A 172 5.48 -14.56 -3.59
C GLY A 172 4.01 -14.97 -3.52
N SER A 173 3.75 -16.21 -3.10
CA SER A 173 2.39 -16.66 -2.79
C SER A 173 1.83 -15.94 -1.55
N PHE A 174 0.55 -15.56 -1.59
CA PHE A 174 -0.14 -14.90 -0.49
C PHE A 174 -1.61 -15.35 -0.43
N SER A 175 -2.29 -15.07 0.69
CA SER A 175 -3.70 -15.41 0.91
C SER A 175 -4.54 -14.16 1.10
N VAL A 176 -5.69 -14.09 0.44
CA VAL A 176 -6.58 -12.92 0.52
C VAL A 176 -7.67 -13.13 1.57
N SER A 177 -7.91 -12.11 2.41
CA SER A 177 -8.99 -12.08 3.40
C SER A 177 -10.41 -12.08 2.76
N LYS A 178 -11.44 -12.39 3.55
CA LYS A 178 -12.83 -12.53 3.07
C LYS A 178 -13.59 -11.21 2.86
N GLU A 179 -13.29 -10.13 3.58
CA GLU A 179 -14.01 -8.84 3.46
C GLU A 179 -13.43 -7.98 2.32
N GLY A 180 -14.31 -7.27 1.58
CA GLY A 180 -13.96 -6.63 0.30
C GLY A 180 -14.05 -5.10 0.28
N CYS A 181 -15.11 -4.50 0.81
CA CYS A 181 -15.36 -3.06 0.70
C CYS A 181 -14.98 -2.31 1.99
N ASP A 182 -14.39 -1.12 1.85
CA ASP A 182 -14.09 -0.23 2.98
C ASP A 182 -15.37 0.43 3.55
N LEU A 183 -16.34 0.68 2.68
CA LEU A 183 -17.64 1.29 3.01
C LEU A 183 -18.79 0.33 2.73
N ASP A 184 -19.87 0.45 3.50
CA ASP A 184 -21.11 -0.28 3.24
C ASP A 184 -21.82 0.32 2.02
N LEU A 185 -21.78 -0.38 0.89
CA LEU A 185 -22.40 0.07 -0.35
C LEU A 185 -23.94 0.14 -0.26
N SER A 186 -24.56 -0.50 0.72
CA SER A 186 -26.01 -0.44 0.91
C SER A 186 -26.47 0.93 1.43
N THR A 187 -25.60 1.65 2.15
CA THR A 187 -25.91 2.96 2.75
C THR A 187 -25.66 4.13 1.81
N LEU A 188 -25.01 3.90 0.65
CA LEU A 188 -24.63 4.95 -0.29
C LEU A 188 -25.72 5.26 -1.33
N PRO A 189 -25.87 6.53 -1.76
CA PRO A 189 -26.79 6.89 -2.84
C PRO A 189 -26.30 6.44 -4.23
N ASN A 190 -27.23 6.37 -5.18
CA ASN A 190 -27.02 5.92 -6.56
C ASN A 190 -27.29 7.00 -7.59
#